data_AF-A0AAD3R559-F1
#
_entry.id   AF-A0AAD3R559-F1
#
_cell.length_a   1.000
_cell.length_b   1.000
_cell.length_c   1.000
_cell.angle_alpha   90.00
_cell.angle_beta   90.00
_cell.angle_gamma   90.00
#
_symmetry.space_group_name_H-M   'P 1'
#
loop_
_entity.id
_entity.type
_entity.pdbx_description
1 polymer ?
#
loop_
_entity_poly.entity_id
_entity_poly.type
_entity_poly.pdbx_seq_one_letter_code
_entity_poly.pdbx_strand_id
1 'polypeptide(L)'
;MGKGFYISKAVAVTCVVVAIAAVATIIALSVVYAQEKSKNEAISPPTANPDTTTVTPTTPSTPKEPWQRYRLPDSLAPVSYNVTLWPRLKPNADGLYIFTGHSTVVFKCVKETDLILIHSNRLNLTAFEGYHAKLKGLNGATAPSLKKNSLNHDH
;
A
#
# COMPACT_ATOMS: atom_id res chain seq x y z
N MET A 1 43.08 -43.61 -9.21
CA MET A 1 43.59 -43.30 -7.85
C MET A 1 42.66 -42.26 -7.24
N GLY A 2 41.79 -42.64 -6.29
CA GLY A 2 40.84 -41.72 -5.68
C GLY A 2 41.51 -40.82 -4.64
N LYS A 3 41.34 -39.51 -4.74
CA LYS A 3 41.84 -38.54 -3.75
C LYS A 3 40.77 -38.38 -2.66
N GLY A 4 41.04 -38.87 -1.46
CA GLY A 4 40.16 -38.67 -0.30
C GLY A 4 40.28 -37.24 0.23
N PHE A 5 39.16 -36.59 0.51
CA PHE A 5 39.13 -35.31 1.22
C PHE A 5 39.20 -35.57 2.73
N TYR A 6 40.19 -34.98 3.41
CA TYR A 6 40.34 -35.03 4.86
C TYR A 6 39.81 -33.74 5.48
N ILE A 7 38.75 -33.83 6.28
CA ILE A 7 38.17 -32.71 7.02
C ILE A 7 38.67 -32.76 8.47
N SER A 8 39.15 -31.63 9.01
CA SER A 8 39.57 -31.55 10.41
C SER A 8 38.36 -31.58 11.34
N LYS A 9 38.52 -32.09 12.57
CA LYS A 9 37.43 -32.15 13.56
C LYS A 9 36.80 -30.77 13.81
N ALA A 10 37.61 -29.71 13.81
CA ALA A 10 37.12 -28.34 13.97
C ALA A 10 36.23 -27.91 12.81
N VAL A 11 36.62 -28.19 11.57
CA VAL A 11 35.82 -27.87 10.36
C VAL A 11 34.52 -28.69 10.33
N ALA A 12 34.55 -29.94 10.78
CA ALA A 12 33.33 -30.74 10.89
C ALA A 12 32.33 -30.15 11.91
N VAL A 13 32.82 -29.71 13.07
CA VAL A 13 31.97 -29.10 14.12
C VAL A 13 31.38 -27.78 13.65
N THR A 14 32.18 -26.91 13.01
CA THR A 14 31.66 -25.63 12.50
C THR A 14 30.61 -25.84 11.42
N CYS A 15 30.78 -26.80 10.50
CA CYS A 15 29.77 -27.12 9.50
C CYS A 15 28.45 -27.59 10.13
N VAL A 16 28.49 -28.41 11.20
CA VAL A 16 27.27 -28.85 11.89
C VAL A 16 26.57 -27.66 12.57
N VAL A 17 27.31 -26.79 13.25
CA VAL A 17 26.74 -25.60 13.90
C VAL A 17 26.08 -24.67 12.87
N VAL A 18 26.74 -24.44 11.74
CA VAL A 18 26.19 -23.62 10.64
C VAL A 18 24.92 -24.27 10.06
N ALA A 19 24.91 -25.59 9.88
CA ALA A 19 23.73 -26.29 9.39
C ALA A 19 22.54 -26.17 10.36
N ILE A 20 22.77 -26.32 11.67
CA ILE A 20 21.72 -26.15 12.69
C ILE A 20 21.18 -24.72 12.69
N ALA A 21 22.06 -23.72 12.62
CA ALA A 21 21.65 -22.31 12.56
C ALA A 21 20.81 -21.99 11.31
N ALA A 22 21.18 -22.55 10.15
CA ALA A 22 20.44 -22.41 8.91
C ALA A 22 19.04 -23.07 9.00
N VAL A 23 18.94 -24.25 9.59
CA VAL A 23 17.64 -24.94 9.78
C VAL A 23 16.74 -24.14 10.71
N ALA A 24 17.28 -23.62 11.83
CA ALA A 24 16.50 -22.81 12.77
C ALA A 24 15.96 -21.52 12.13
N THR A 25 16.77 -20.85 11.31
CA THR A 25 16.35 -19.64 10.59
C THR A 25 15.30 -19.93 9.52
N ILE A 26 15.43 -21.01 8.75
CA ILE A 26 14.42 -21.41 7.76
C ILE A 26 13.07 -21.68 8.44
N ILE A 27 13.04 -22.40 9.57
CA ILE A 27 11.80 -22.68 10.30
C ILE A 27 11.18 -21.38 10.82
N ALA A 28 11.97 -20.50 11.43
CA ALA A 28 11.48 -19.21 11.93
C ALA A 28 10.85 -18.36 10.82
N LEU A 29 11.52 -18.23 9.67
CA LEU A 29 10.99 -17.50 8.51
C LEU A 29 9.74 -18.17 7.93
N SER A 30 9.70 -19.50 7.91
CA SER A 30 8.53 -20.24 7.42
C SER A 30 7.30 -20.01 8.29
N VAL A 31 7.46 -19.97 9.62
CA VAL A 31 6.37 -19.68 10.56
C VAL A 31 5.88 -18.23 10.40
N VAL A 32 6.80 -17.26 10.32
CA VAL A 32 6.43 -15.85 10.08
C VAL A 32 5.71 -15.71 8.75
N TYR A 33 6.20 -16.34 7.68
CA TYR A 33 5.55 -16.32 6.37
C TYR A 33 4.16 -16.98 6.40
N ALA A 34 4.00 -18.12 7.08
CA ALA A 34 2.70 -18.78 7.23
C ALA A 34 1.73 -17.92 8.05
N GLN A 35 2.21 -17.20 9.07
CA GLN A 35 1.40 -16.27 9.86
C GLN A 35 0.98 -15.04 9.04
N GLU A 36 1.87 -14.48 8.22
CA GLU A 36 1.54 -13.38 7.30
C GLU A 36 0.58 -13.83 6.20
N LYS A 37 0.78 -15.05 5.66
CA LYS A 37 -0.13 -15.63 4.67
C LYS A 37 -1.53 -15.89 5.25
N SER A 38 -1.65 -16.41 6.47
CA SER A 38 -2.96 -16.68 7.09
C SER A 38 -3.73 -15.39 7.41
N LYS A 39 -3.04 -14.32 7.80
CA LYS A 39 -3.66 -12.98 7.92
C LYS A 39 -4.23 -12.49 6.58
N ASN A 40 -3.55 -12.79 5.47
CA ASN A 40 -4.00 -12.40 4.13
C ASN A 40 -5.08 -13.30 3.53
N GLU A 41 -5.11 -14.60 3.86
CA GLU A 41 -6.14 -15.53 3.34
C GLU A 41 -7.51 -15.39 4.05
N ALA A 42 -7.58 -14.72 5.20
CA ALA A 42 -8.86 -14.37 5.84
C ALA A 42 -9.73 -13.36 5.06
N ILE A 43 -9.31 -12.96 3.85
CA ILE A 43 -10.03 -12.03 2.94
C ILE A 43 -10.50 -12.76 1.65
N SER A 44 -10.72 -14.08 1.70
CA SER A 44 -11.43 -14.77 0.61
C SER A 44 -12.94 -14.77 0.84
N PRO A 45 -13.76 -14.26 -0.10
CA PRO A 45 -15.22 -14.29 0.03
C PRO A 45 -15.74 -15.74 -0.09
N PRO A 46 -16.63 -16.22 0.80
CA PRO A 46 -17.30 -17.48 0.57
C PRO A 46 -18.35 -17.31 -0.54
N THR A 47 -18.21 -18.14 -1.57
CA THR A 47 -19.18 -18.39 -2.65
C THR A 47 -20.53 -18.79 -2.06
N ALA A 48 -21.59 -18.25 -2.66
CA ALA A 48 -22.99 -18.46 -2.29
C ALA A 48 -23.41 -19.94 -2.21
N ASN A 49 -24.09 -20.31 -1.12
CA ASN A 49 -25.42 -20.92 -1.20
C ASN A 49 -26.18 -20.77 0.15
N PRO A 50 -27.52 -20.74 0.14
CA PRO A 50 -28.32 -20.36 1.29
C PRO A 50 -28.74 -21.60 2.08
N ASP A 51 -28.28 -21.74 3.32
CA ASP A 51 -29.19 -22.15 4.39
C ASP A 51 -28.66 -21.79 5.78
N THR A 52 -29.59 -21.25 6.54
CA THR A 52 -29.70 -20.95 7.97
C THR A 52 -28.70 -21.67 8.89
N THR A 53 -27.90 -20.93 9.67
CA THR A 53 -27.93 -20.90 11.15
C THR A 53 -27.00 -19.80 11.68
N THR A 54 -27.59 -18.86 12.41
CA THR A 54 -26.96 -17.73 13.11
C THR A 54 -25.90 -18.19 14.11
N VAL A 55 -24.64 -17.80 13.88
CA VAL A 55 -23.66 -17.57 14.94
C VAL A 55 -22.91 -16.28 14.59
N THR A 56 -23.30 -15.20 15.26
CA THR A 56 -22.66 -13.90 15.18
C THR A 56 -21.43 -13.90 16.10
N PRO A 57 -20.19 -13.88 15.61
CA PRO A 57 -19.07 -13.43 16.42
C PRO A 57 -19.17 -11.91 16.56
N THR A 58 -19.65 -11.44 17.71
CA THR A 58 -19.59 -10.03 18.11
C THR A 58 -18.14 -9.65 18.46
N THR A 59 -17.30 -9.47 17.44
CA THR A 59 -16.11 -8.63 17.58
C THR A 59 -16.59 -7.17 17.52
N PRO A 60 -16.26 -6.31 18.50
CA PRO A 60 -16.55 -4.89 18.38
C PRO A 60 -15.72 -4.33 17.23
N SER A 61 -16.33 -4.19 16.05
CA SER A 61 -15.66 -3.51 14.94
C SER A 61 -15.58 -2.04 15.31
N THR A 62 -14.39 -1.56 15.64
CA THR A 62 -14.13 -0.13 15.69
C THR A 62 -14.63 0.51 14.39
N PRO A 63 -15.38 1.62 14.46
CA PRO A 63 -15.82 2.31 13.25
C PRO A 63 -14.60 2.63 12.38
N LYS A 64 -14.56 2.07 11.17
CA LYS A 64 -13.48 2.35 10.22
C LYS A 64 -13.65 3.75 9.67
N GLU A 65 -12.62 4.56 9.83
CA GLU A 65 -12.50 5.88 9.21
C GLU A 65 -12.60 5.76 7.67
N PRO A 66 -13.03 6.83 6.97
CA PRO A 66 -13.23 6.78 5.52
C PRO A 66 -11.99 6.32 4.74
N TRP A 67 -10.79 6.73 5.17
CA TRP A 67 -9.50 6.36 4.56
C TRP A 67 -9.01 4.95 4.92
N GLN A 68 -9.65 4.27 5.88
CA GLN A 68 -9.37 2.85 6.20
C GLN A 68 -10.19 1.90 5.34
N ARG A 69 -11.06 2.43 4.47
CA ARG A 69 -11.86 1.65 3.53
C ARG A 69 -11.15 1.64 2.18
N TYR A 70 -11.12 0.48 1.55
CA TYR A 70 -10.51 0.32 0.22
C TYR A 70 -11.24 1.15 -0.86
N ARG A 71 -12.57 1.28 -0.75
CA ARG A 71 -13.39 2.09 -1.65
C ARG A 71 -13.40 3.54 -1.18
N LEU A 72 -13.19 4.46 -2.13
CA LEU A 72 -13.37 5.89 -1.87
C LEU A 72 -14.82 6.20 -1.49
N PRO A 73 -15.05 7.25 -0.67
CA PRO A 73 -16.37 7.83 -0.47
C PRO A 73 -17.00 8.27 -1.80
N ASP A 74 -18.33 8.21 -1.86
CA ASP A 74 -19.11 8.62 -3.02
C ASP A 74 -19.57 10.08 -2.97
N SER A 75 -18.95 10.90 -2.10
CA SER A 75 -19.26 12.32 -1.93
C SER A 75 -18.76 13.20 -3.09
N LEU A 76 -17.72 12.76 -3.79
CA LEU A 76 -17.10 13.47 -4.91
C LEU A 76 -17.11 12.59 -6.15
N ALA A 77 -17.68 13.11 -7.24
CA ALA A 77 -17.71 12.43 -8.54
C ALA A 77 -16.77 13.16 -9.52
N PRO A 78 -15.74 12.50 -10.09
CA PRO A 78 -14.88 13.14 -11.08
C PRO A 78 -15.66 13.43 -12.37
N VAL A 79 -15.35 14.57 -12.99
CA VAL A 79 -15.94 15.02 -14.27
C VAL A 79 -14.90 14.95 -15.38
N SER A 80 -13.69 15.44 -15.14
CA SER A 80 -12.59 15.38 -16.11
C SER A 80 -11.23 15.46 -15.42
N TYR A 81 -10.22 14.92 -16.10
CA TYR A 81 -8.82 15.02 -15.71
C TYR A 81 -8.04 15.69 -16.83
N ASN A 82 -7.16 16.60 -16.44
CA ASN A 82 -6.09 17.12 -17.30
C ASN A 82 -4.76 16.64 -16.72
N VAL A 83 -4.12 15.72 -17.43
CA VAL A 83 -2.88 15.06 -16.98
C VAL A 83 -1.79 15.31 -18.02
N THR A 84 -0.67 15.85 -17.56
CA THR A 84 0.55 15.99 -18.35
C THR A 84 1.64 15.16 -17.71
N LEU A 85 2.25 14.27 -18.48
CA LEU A 85 3.36 13.43 -18.05
C LEU A 85 4.61 13.74 -18.89
N TRP A 86 5.75 13.78 -18.23
CA TRP A 86 7.06 14.00 -18.82
C TRP A 86 8.00 12.86 -18.43
N PRO A 87 7.90 11.71 -19.12
CA PRO A 87 8.81 10.58 -18.89
C PRO A 87 10.19 10.85 -19.46
N ARG A 88 11.23 10.47 -18.72
CA ARG A 88 12.63 10.53 -19.18
C ARG A 88 13.00 9.20 -19.83
N LEU A 89 13.44 9.24 -21.08
CA LEU A 89 13.87 8.04 -21.83
C LEU A 89 15.32 7.62 -21.56
N LYS A 90 16.00 8.34 -20.67
CA LYS A 90 17.34 8.01 -20.17
C LYS A 90 17.29 7.96 -18.64
N PRO A 91 18.06 7.06 -18.01
CA PRO A 91 18.11 6.96 -16.56
C PRO A 91 18.74 8.21 -15.94
N ASN A 92 18.40 8.48 -14.67
CA ASN A 92 19.07 9.50 -13.85
C ASN A 92 20.45 9.00 -13.36
N ALA A 93 21.11 9.79 -12.51
CA ALA A 93 22.43 9.44 -11.94
C ALA A 93 22.44 8.11 -11.15
N ASP A 94 21.29 7.72 -10.59
CA ASP A 94 21.12 6.48 -9.82
C ASP A 94 20.72 5.29 -10.70
N GLY A 95 20.66 5.47 -12.02
CA GLY A 95 20.23 4.42 -12.95
C GLY A 95 18.71 4.24 -13.06
N LEU A 96 17.90 5.14 -12.49
CA LEU A 96 16.44 5.04 -12.46
C LEU A 96 15.77 5.80 -13.61
N TYR A 97 14.73 5.19 -14.19
CA TYR A 97 13.81 5.87 -15.10
C TYR A 97 12.75 6.59 -14.29
N ILE A 98 12.61 7.90 -14.51
CA ILE A 98 11.69 8.75 -13.77
C ILE A 98 10.74 9.49 -14.71
N PHE A 99 9.62 9.93 -14.18
CA PHE A 99 8.74 10.89 -14.84
C PHE A 99 8.37 12.00 -13.86
N THR A 100 8.08 13.17 -14.40
CA THR A 100 7.40 14.24 -13.68
C THR A 100 6.08 14.53 -14.38
N GLY A 101 5.18 15.25 -13.72
CA GLY A 101 3.92 15.58 -14.33
C GLY A 101 3.05 16.46 -13.47
N HIS A 102 1.95 16.90 -14.07
CA HIS A 102 0.90 17.66 -13.41
C HIS A 102 -0.43 16.95 -13.65
N SER A 103 -1.24 16.89 -12.60
CA SER A 103 -2.60 16.35 -12.67
C SER A 103 -3.56 17.36 -12.07
N THR A 104 -4.58 17.73 -12.84
CA THR A 104 -5.72 18.52 -12.38
C THR A 104 -6.97 17.68 -12.56
N VAL A 105 -7.78 17.59 -11.51
CA VAL A 105 -9.08 16.93 -11.56
C VAL A 105 -10.18 17.96 -11.32
N VAL A 106 -11.19 17.93 -12.19
CA VAL A 106 -12.47 18.58 -11.94
C VAL A 106 -13.41 17.52 -11.39
N PHE A 107 -13.95 17.77 -10.20
CA PHE A 107 -14.95 16.90 -9.59
C PHE A 107 -16.18 17.71 -9.17
N LYS A 108 -17.32 17.04 -9.12
CA LYS A 108 -18.57 17.55 -8.58
C LYS A 108 -18.74 17.03 -7.16
N CYS A 109 -19.03 17.92 -6.23
CA CYS A 109 -19.52 17.55 -4.90
C CYS A 109 -20.98 17.12 -5.02
N VAL A 110 -21.25 15.82 -4.86
CA VAL A 110 -22.60 15.24 -4.97
C VAL A 110 -23.26 15.05 -3.61
N LYS A 111 -22.46 14.95 -2.54
CA LYS A 111 -22.91 14.95 -1.15
C LYS A 111 -22.00 15.88 -0.35
N GLU A 112 -22.59 16.62 0.59
CA GLU A 112 -21.84 17.51 1.47
C GLU A 112 -20.73 16.74 2.19
N THR A 113 -19.51 17.29 2.15
CA THR A 113 -18.33 16.67 2.76
C THR A 113 -17.26 17.72 3.02
N ASP A 114 -16.48 17.51 4.08
CA ASP A 114 -15.27 18.26 4.41
C ASP A 114 -13.98 17.47 4.10
N LEU A 115 -14.12 16.30 3.46
CA LEU A 115 -13.03 15.38 3.16
C LEU A 115 -12.91 15.12 1.66
N ILE A 116 -11.74 15.40 1.11
CA ILE A 116 -11.35 14.97 -0.23
C ILE A 116 -10.37 13.82 -0.08
N LEU A 117 -10.78 12.62 -0.49
CA LEU A 117 -9.93 11.42 -0.51
C LEU A 117 -9.70 11.00 -1.96
N ILE A 118 -8.43 10.91 -2.35
CA ILE A 118 -8.01 10.51 -3.70
C ILE A 118 -6.86 9.52 -3.57
N HIS A 119 -6.80 8.52 -4.45
CA HIS A 119 -5.70 7.57 -4.47
C HIS A 119 -4.39 8.23 -4.93
N SER A 120 -3.29 7.87 -4.27
CA SER A 120 -1.93 8.15 -4.68
C SER A 120 -1.09 6.92 -4.37
N ASN A 121 -0.30 6.45 -5.34
CA ASN A 121 0.50 5.25 -5.17
C ASN A 121 1.91 5.50 -5.72
N ARG A 122 2.92 5.41 -4.85
CA ARG A 122 4.35 5.59 -5.21
C ARG A 122 4.62 6.89 -5.98
N LEU A 123 3.90 7.96 -5.65
CA LEU A 123 4.11 9.29 -6.20
C LEU A 123 4.72 10.20 -5.13
N ASN A 124 5.80 10.89 -5.50
CA ASN A 124 6.33 12.00 -4.73
C ASN A 124 5.56 13.27 -5.11
N LEU A 125 4.81 13.82 -4.17
CA LEU A 125 3.97 15.00 -4.41
C LEU A 125 4.72 16.28 -4.03
N THR A 126 4.66 17.29 -4.89
CA THR A 126 5.20 18.63 -4.60
C THR A 126 4.21 19.41 -3.74
N ALA A 127 4.69 20.07 -2.70
CA ALA A 127 3.85 20.88 -1.82
C ALA A 127 3.59 22.29 -2.39
N PHE A 128 2.41 22.82 -2.11
CA PHE A 128 1.92 24.17 -2.40
C PHE A 128 1.47 24.78 -1.07
N GLU A 129 2.19 25.77 -0.55
CA GLU A 129 1.84 26.46 0.70
C GLU A 129 1.59 25.48 1.87
N GLY A 130 2.37 24.40 1.94
CA GLY A 130 2.25 23.35 2.97
C GLY A 130 1.29 22.20 2.65
N TYR A 131 0.52 22.28 1.55
CA TYR A 131 -0.42 21.23 1.13
C TYR A 131 0.07 20.47 -0.11
N HIS A 132 -0.29 19.20 -0.27
CA HIS A 132 0.05 18.42 -1.48
C HIS A 132 -0.87 18.67 -2.68
N ALA A 133 -1.85 19.56 -2.53
CA ALA A 133 -2.80 19.93 -3.56
C ALA A 133 -3.31 21.36 -3.31
N LYS A 134 -3.82 21.99 -4.37
CA LYS A 134 -4.51 23.28 -4.31
C LYS A 134 -5.94 23.12 -4.84
N LEU A 135 -6.91 23.72 -4.16
CA LEU A 135 -8.30 23.78 -4.64
C LEU A 135 -8.56 25.10 -5.36
N LYS A 136 -9.34 25.00 -6.44
CA LYS A 136 -9.82 26.14 -7.21
C LYS A 136 -11.27 25.90 -7.61
N GLY A 137 -12.13 26.88 -7.40
CA GLY A 137 -13.51 26.83 -7.88
C GLY A 137 -13.56 27.10 -9.39
N LEU A 138 -14.52 26.49 -10.05
CA LEU A 138 -14.76 26.74 -11.48
C LEU A 138 -15.57 28.02 -11.68
N ASN A 139 -15.44 28.62 -12.87
CA ASN A 139 -16.23 29.77 -13.30
C ASN A 139 -16.17 30.97 -12.33
N GLY A 140 -15.02 31.18 -11.69
CA GLY A 140 -14.84 32.28 -10.74
C GLY A 140 -15.39 32.02 -9.33
N ALA A 141 -15.95 30.83 -9.07
CA ALA A 141 -16.34 30.46 -7.72
C ALA A 141 -15.13 30.37 -6.78
N THR A 142 -15.32 30.77 -5.53
CA THR A 142 -14.31 30.62 -4.48
C THR A 142 -14.26 29.17 -4.01
N ALA A 143 -13.06 28.59 -3.96
CA ALA A 143 -12.86 27.26 -3.38
C ALA A 143 -12.86 27.33 -1.84
N PRO A 144 -13.32 26.28 -1.15
CA PRO A 144 -13.13 26.17 0.30
C PRO A 144 -11.63 26.06 0.64
N SER A 145 -11.26 26.61 1.79
CA SER A 145 -9.88 26.55 2.29
C SER A 145 -9.53 25.14 2.78
N LEU A 146 -8.32 24.68 2.46
CA LEU A 146 -7.77 23.45 3.02
C LEU A 146 -7.38 23.67 4.49
N LYS A 147 -7.72 22.70 5.35
CA LYS A 147 -7.42 22.73 6.79
C LYS A 147 -6.30 21.77 7.18
N LYS A 148 -6.28 20.58 6.57
CA LYS A 148 -5.31 19.51 6.82
C LYS A 148 -5.09 18.67 5.57
N ASN A 149 -3.91 18.08 5.44
CA ASN A 149 -3.60 17.02 4.48
C ASN A 149 -2.80 15.92 5.17
N SER A 150 -2.99 14.68 4.72
CA SER A 150 -2.17 13.54 5.11
C SER A 150 -1.96 12.63 3.91
N LEU A 151 -0.86 11.88 3.93
CA LEU A 151 -0.63 10.77 3.01
C LEU A 151 -0.57 9.51 3.85
N ASN A 152 -1.51 8.60 3.62
CA ASN A 152 -1.50 7.31 4.28
C ASN A 152 -0.62 6.39 3.44
N HIS A 153 0.40 5.82 4.06
CA HIS A 153 1.17 4.73 3.47
C HIS A 153 0.50 3.45 3.92
N ASP A 154 -0.27 2.81 3.04
CA ASP A 154 -0.70 1.44 3.27
C ASP A 154 0.55 0.55 3.08
N HIS A 155 0.89 -0.18 4.14
CA HIS A 155 2.06 -1.06 4.25
C HIS A 155 2.03 -2.25 3.30
#